data_AF-A0A4U1M7L3-F1
#
_entry.id   AF-A0A4U1M7L3-F1
#
_cell.length_a   1.000
_cell.length_b   1.000
_cell.length_c   1.000
_cell.angle_alpha   90.00
_cell.angle_beta   90.00
_cell.angle_gamma   90.00
#
_symmetry.space_group_name_H-M   'P 1'
#
loop_
_entity.id
_entity.type
_entity.pdbx_description
1 polymer ?
#
loop_
_entity_poly.entity_id
_entity_poly.type
_entity_poly.pdbx_seq_one_letter_code
_entity_poly.pdbx_strand_id
1 'polypeptide(L)'
;MIKFKTQFFSLGVLFFFISCVFSQKETSVKVLKDSILKSLEIEVAQPDSLSINFDGATNSEILNYPEFIAPNYGMPKSIYTVTEVPSPRGTGIFGYVSDPLDYISETEERYLNQELYHLEQETTAEVTIVFLPSIGNEIPKEFAVSLFNTWKIGKEKTDNGLLILTVMDQRRTEFEVGYGLEPYLTDAICYRIGTQEIVPLFRNGYFGLGLMRATDRITEIIRHPESVQEIYDTNTSIQSTSSVSKKWIIPLLISYLIISILLALYFYTKAYTIHNSQDDYYDKYLRLDDAKAGCLQFLFPLPLFFYHRMAKRRLAHYRKAPRYSKVNGKPMVLLNNYDEIDFLEKHQLVEEEIQSQDYDVWIVKDHSDIRILKYPGKAYTKYSNCKKCSFRTFGLDRTDYISAATYSSDGLKVEHYLCKNCNYTEEKEIIIPQKQESNSSSSSSSFSSSSSSSSSFGGGSSGGGGAGVSW
;
A
#
# COMPACT_ATOMS: atom_id res chain seq x y z
N MET A 1 41.94 -30.71 21.48
CA MET A 1 42.25 -30.37 20.07
C MET A 1 41.77 -31.49 19.17
N ILE A 2 41.16 -31.15 18.02
CA ILE A 2 40.57 -32.02 16.97
C ILE A 2 39.07 -32.36 17.15
N LYS A 3 38.20 -31.54 16.52
CA LYS A 3 37.20 -31.94 15.49
C LYS A 3 36.27 -30.76 15.17
N PHE A 4 36.63 -29.96 14.16
CA PHE A 4 35.73 -29.02 13.46
C PHE A 4 36.25 -28.89 12.02
N LYS A 5 35.95 -29.87 11.16
CA LYS A 5 36.32 -29.81 9.74
C LYS A 5 35.43 -30.69 8.85
N THR A 6 34.10 -30.51 8.91
CA THR A 6 33.16 -31.21 8.02
C THR A 6 31.85 -30.44 7.80
N GLN A 7 31.91 -29.14 7.49
CA GLN A 7 30.71 -28.42 6.98
C GLN A 7 30.94 -27.46 5.80
N PHE A 8 32.19 -27.22 5.36
CA PHE A 8 32.44 -26.31 4.22
C PHE A 8 32.36 -26.96 2.83
N PHE A 9 32.23 -28.29 2.73
CA PHE A 9 32.21 -28.97 1.42
C PHE A 9 30.84 -29.00 0.74
N SER A 10 29.74 -28.74 1.47
CA SER A 10 28.38 -28.81 0.91
C SER A 10 27.93 -27.55 0.18
N LEU A 11 28.53 -26.39 0.47
CA LEU A 11 28.12 -25.10 -0.14
C LEU A 11 28.79 -24.87 -1.51
N GLY A 12 30.00 -25.37 -1.70
CA GLY A 12 30.75 -25.24 -2.96
C GLY A 12 30.18 -26.08 -4.11
N VAL A 13 29.64 -27.28 -3.81
CA VAL A 13 29.02 -28.15 -4.83
C VAL A 13 27.72 -27.54 -5.35
N LEU A 14 26.94 -26.88 -4.49
CA LEU A 14 25.70 -26.22 -4.88
C LEU A 14 25.94 -25.01 -5.81
N PHE A 15 27.01 -24.24 -5.57
CA PHE A 15 27.41 -23.13 -6.43
C PHE A 15 27.92 -23.59 -7.80
N PHE A 16 28.63 -24.72 -7.85
CA PHE A 16 29.12 -25.28 -9.11
C PHE A 16 27.99 -25.83 -10.00
N PHE A 17 26.97 -26.46 -9.40
CA PHE A 17 25.77 -26.90 -10.12
C PHE A 17 24.93 -25.73 -10.64
N ILE A 18 24.80 -24.63 -9.88
CA ILE A 18 24.05 -23.44 -10.33
C ILE A 18 24.76 -22.73 -11.50
N SER A 19 26.09 -22.62 -11.48
CA SER A 19 26.84 -22.05 -12.61
C SER A 19 26.82 -22.94 -13.86
N CYS A 20 26.80 -24.27 -13.70
CA CYS A 20 26.74 -25.21 -14.82
C CYS A 20 25.35 -25.21 -15.50
N VAL A 21 24.28 -25.10 -14.71
CA VAL A 21 22.89 -25.00 -15.22
C VAL A 21 22.62 -23.66 -15.91
N PHE A 22 23.29 -22.57 -15.51
CA PHE A 22 23.20 -21.28 -16.20
C PHE A 22 23.92 -21.30 -17.57
N SER A 23 25.09 -21.96 -17.65
CA SER A 23 25.86 -22.07 -18.90
C SER A 23 25.16 -22.93 -19.98
N GLN A 24 24.41 -23.96 -19.58
CA GLN A 24 23.60 -24.77 -20.51
C GLN A 24 22.38 -24.03 -21.07
N LYS A 25 21.85 -23.01 -20.37
CA LYS A 25 20.69 -22.24 -20.86
C LYS A 25 21.06 -21.22 -21.93
N GLU A 26 22.24 -20.60 -21.84
CA GLU A 26 22.69 -19.62 -22.85
C GLU A 26 23.01 -20.27 -24.20
N THR A 27 23.46 -21.52 -24.20
CA THR A 27 23.74 -22.28 -25.43
C THR A 27 22.44 -22.72 -26.14
N SER A 28 21.41 -23.15 -25.41
CA SER A 28 20.11 -23.48 -26.02
C SER A 28 19.36 -22.27 -26.61
N VAL A 29 19.51 -21.07 -26.02
CA VAL A 29 18.86 -19.86 -26.54
C VAL A 29 19.54 -19.37 -27.84
N LYS A 30 20.86 -19.53 -27.98
CA LYS A 30 21.56 -19.21 -29.24
C LYS A 30 21.16 -20.15 -30.38
N VAL A 31 21.07 -21.45 -30.13
CA VAL A 31 20.68 -22.44 -31.15
C VAL A 31 19.23 -22.24 -31.62
N LEU A 32 18.32 -21.83 -30.72
CA LEU A 32 16.93 -21.49 -31.06
C LEU A 32 16.84 -20.17 -31.85
N LYS A 33 17.65 -19.15 -31.51
CA LYS A 33 17.65 -17.86 -32.22
C LYS A 33 18.18 -18.00 -33.66
N ASP A 34 19.21 -18.82 -33.86
CA ASP A 34 19.77 -19.10 -35.19
C ASP A 34 18.85 -19.99 -36.03
N SER A 35 18.08 -20.90 -35.41
CA SER A 35 17.08 -21.71 -36.12
C SER A 35 15.84 -20.93 -36.54
N ILE A 36 15.46 -19.89 -35.79
CA ILE A 36 14.32 -19.00 -36.11
C ILE A 36 14.71 -17.96 -37.17
N LEU A 37 15.94 -17.46 -37.14
CA LEU A 37 16.45 -16.54 -38.18
C LEU A 37 16.62 -17.24 -39.54
N LYS A 38 16.92 -18.54 -39.56
CA LYS A 38 17.04 -19.32 -40.80
C LYS A 38 15.69 -19.72 -41.41
N SER A 39 14.59 -19.63 -40.67
CA SER A 39 13.23 -19.86 -41.18
C SER A 39 12.49 -18.59 -41.61
N LEU A 40 13.12 -17.41 -41.48
CA LEU A 40 12.55 -16.11 -41.85
C LEU A 40 13.07 -15.55 -43.18
N GLU A 41 13.98 -16.23 -43.87
CA GLU A 41 14.42 -15.89 -45.23
C GLU A 41 13.80 -16.83 -46.27
N ILE A 42 12.51 -16.66 -46.57
CA ILE A 42 11.91 -17.20 -47.80
C ILE A 42 11.01 -16.12 -48.44
N GLU A 43 11.51 -15.63 -49.58
CA GLU A 43 10.84 -15.03 -50.74
C GLU A 43 9.86 -13.87 -50.55
N VAL A 44 10.40 -12.66 -50.77
CA VAL A 44 9.67 -11.52 -51.34
C VAL A 44 9.29 -11.87 -52.78
N ALA A 45 7.99 -12.06 -53.04
CA ALA A 45 7.42 -12.06 -54.38
C ALA A 45 6.28 -11.04 -54.42
N GLN A 46 6.39 -10.06 -55.33
CA GLN A 46 5.28 -9.17 -55.67
C GLN A 46 4.11 -9.96 -56.26
N PRO A 47 2.87 -9.45 -56.16
CA PRO A 47 1.92 -9.66 -57.23
C PRO A 47 1.26 -8.37 -57.73
N ASP A 48 1.28 -8.29 -59.05
CA ASP A 48 0.43 -7.47 -59.90
C ASP A 48 -1.08 -7.64 -59.62
N SER A 49 -1.81 -6.63 -60.07
CA SER A 49 -3.26 -6.54 -60.28
C SER A 49 -4.05 -7.85 -60.28
N LEU A 50 -5.00 -7.97 -59.35
CA LEU A 50 -6.14 -8.89 -59.47
C LEU A 50 -7.40 -8.21 -58.93
N SER A 51 -8.27 -7.83 -59.87
CA SER A 51 -9.66 -7.46 -59.64
C SER A 51 -10.45 -8.68 -59.21
N ILE A 52 -11.15 -8.59 -58.08
CA ILE A 52 -12.10 -9.61 -57.63
C ILE A 52 -13.43 -8.90 -57.32
N ASN A 53 -14.46 -9.31 -58.05
CA ASN A 53 -15.84 -8.88 -57.91
C ASN A 53 -16.38 -9.25 -56.52
N PHE A 54 -17.03 -8.29 -55.87
CA PHE A 54 -17.76 -8.47 -54.62
C PHE A 54 -19.24 -8.77 -54.95
N ASP A 55 -19.58 -10.05 -55.06
CA ASP A 55 -20.97 -10.50 -55.07
C ASP A 55 -21.34 -10.97 -53.65
N GLY A 56 -22.00 -10.11 -52.89
CA GLY A 56 -22.41 -10.41 -51.52
C GLY A 56 -22.90 -9.19 -50.74
N ALA A 57 -23.73 -8.33 -51.33
CA ALA A 57 -24.37 -7.23 -50.63
C ALA A 57 -25.55 -7.74 -49.79
N THR A 58 -25.31 -8.03 -48.51
CA THR A 58 -26.37 -8.02 -47.49
C THR A 58 -26.54 -6.59 -47.00
N ASN A 59 -27.69 -5.98 -47.32
CA ASN A 59 -28.16 -4.65 -46.90
C ASN A 59 -27.34 -4.00 -45.77
N SER A 60 -26.37 -3.15 -46.12
CA SER A 60 -25.89 -2.12 -45.23
C SER A 60 -26.98 -1.05 -45.14
N GLU A 61 -27.55 -0.85 -43.95
CA GLU A 61 -28.33 0.34 -43.69
C GLU A 61 -27.44 1.55 -44.01
N ILE A 62 -27.84 2.36 -44.99
CA ILE A 62 -27.12 3.59 -45.33
C ILE A 62 -27.35 4.56 -44.17
N LEU A 63 -26.49 4.52 -43.16
CA LEU A 63 -26.44 5.54 -42.13
C LEU A 63 -26.05 6.86 -42.78
N ASN A 64 -26.98 7.81 -42.75
CA ASN A 64 -26.72 9.17 -43.20
C ASN A 64 -26.00 9.91 -42.08
N TYR A 65 -24.70 10.18 -42.27
CA TYR A 65 -23.91 10.92 -41.31
C TYR A 65 -24.25 12.43 -41.37
N PRO A 66 -24.39 13.10 -40.23
CA PRO A 66 -24.49 14.55 -40.21
C PRO A 66 -23.17 15.19 -40.63
N GLU A 67 -23.22 16.46 -41.02
CA GLU A 67 -22.01 17.25 -41.19
C GLU A 67 -21.39 17.51 -39.82
N PHE A 68 -20.21 16.93 -39.57
CA PHE A 68 -19.47 17.14 -38.33
C PHE A 68 -18.76 18.50 -38.40
N ILE A 69 -19.05 19.37 -37.43
CA ILE A 69 -18.49 20.72 -37.34
C ILE A 69 -17.66 20.77 -36.06
N ALA A 70 -16.34 20.80 -36.20
CA ALA A 70 -15.40 20.95 -35.09
C ALA A 70 -15.52 22.33 -34.43
N PRO A 71 -15.22 22.46 -33.13
CA PRO A 71 -15.24 23.75 -32.46
C PRO A 71 -14.13 24.67 -32.97
N ASN A 72 -14.35 25.99 -32.90
CA ASN A 72 -13.30 26.95 -33.22
C ASN A 72 -12.25 26.98 -32.10
N TYR A 73 -11.06 26.44 -32.38
CA TYR A 73 -9.96 26.35 -31.43
C TYR A 73 -9.21 27.67 -31.19
N GLY A 74 -9.45 28.70 -32.01
CA GLY A 74 -8.77 30.00 -31.89
C GLY A 74 -7.26 29.90 -32.05
N MET A 75 -6.51 30.70 -31.27
CA MET A 75 -5.05 30.61 -31.24
C MET A 75 -4.60 29.45 -30.32
N PRO A 76 -3.66 28.60 -30.74
CA PRO A 76 -3.23 27.45 -29.97
C PRO A 76 -2.66 27.87 -28.60
N LYS A 77 -3.30 27.42 -27.52
CA LYS A 77 -2.79 27.58 -26.15
C LYS A 77 -1.89 26.42 -25.77
N SER A 78 -0.88 26.68 -24.93
CA SER A 78 0.00 25.65 -24.39
C SER A 78 -0.56 24.95 -23.16
N ILE A 79 -1.43 25.61 -22.38
CA ILE A 79 -2.05 25.10 -21.15
C ILE A 79 -3.55 25.38 -21.21
N TYR A 80 -4.36 24.41 -20.82
CA TYR A 80 -5.82 24.51 -20.79
C TYR A 80 -6.36 24.31 -19.37
N THR A 81 -7.36 25.12 -19.01
CA THR A 81 -8.24 24.87 -17.85
C THR A 81 -9.57 24.26 -18.31
N VAL A 82 -10.31 23.62 -17.40
CA VAL A 82 -11.56 22.89 -17.71
C VAL A 82 -12.58 23.75 -18.49
N THR A 83 -12.70 25.04 -18.17
CA THR A 83 -13.63 25.97 -18.83
C THR A 83 -13.15 26.47 -20.19
N GLU A 84 -11.87 26.30 -20.49
CA GLU A 84 -11.26 26.73 -21.75
C GLU A 84 -11.17 25.62 -22.79
N VAL A 85 -11.37 24.37 -22.39
CA VAL A 85 -11.40 23.25 -23.34
C VAL A 85 -12.60 23.44 -24.27
N PRO A 86 -12.39 23.51 -25.59
CA PRO A 86 -13.47 23.68 -26.55
C PRO A 86 -14.29 22.40 -26.67
N SER A 87 -15.58 22.49 -26.35
CA SER A 87 -16.47 21.33 -26.41
C SER A 87 -16.82 20.95 -27.86
N PRO A 88 -16.79 19.67 -28.24
CA PRO A 88 -17.17 19.24 -29.58
C PRO A 88 -18.69 19.15 -29.78
N ARG A 89 -19.50 19.55 -28.79
CA ARG A 89 -20.95 19.68 -28.89
C ARG A 89 -21.44 21.04 -28.43
N GLY A 90 -22.32 21.65 -29.22
CA GLY A 90 -22.94 22.92 -28.85
C GLY A 90 -23.82 23.51 -29.95
N THR A 91 -24.21 24.78 -29.78
CA THR A 91 -24.99 25.48 -30.80
C THR A 91 -24.15 25.70 -32.06
N GLY A 92 -24.50 25.02 -33.16
CA GLY A 92 -23.77 25.10 -34.43
C GLY A 92 -22.46 24.29 -34.49
N ILE A 93 -22.20 23.46 -33.49
CA ILE A 93 -21.00 22.58 -33.38
C ILE A 93 -21.51 21.16 -33.12
N PHE A 94 -21.06 20.20 -33.91
CA PHE A 94 -21.49 18.82 -33.79
C PHE A 94 -20.34 17.85 -34.09
N GLY A 95 -19.89 17.14 -33.07
CA GLY A 95 -18.84 16.13 -33.14
C GLY A 95 -18.64 15.44 -31.80
N TYR A 96 -17.56 14.67 -31.71
CA TYR A 96 -17.17 13.88 -30.54
C TYR A 96 -15.69 14.06 -30.17
N VAL A 97 -14.91 14.72 -31.02
CA VAL A 97 -13.47 14.92 -30.85
C VAL A 97 -13.16 16.40 -30.63
N SER A 98 -12.40 16.71 -29.59
CA SER A 98 -11.78 18.02 -29.37
C SER A 98 -10.27 17.87 -29.43
N ASP A 99 -9.65 18.39 -30.49
CA ASP A 99 -8.20 18.37 -30.71
C ASP A 99 -7.70 19.77 -31.13
N PRO A 100 -7.35 20.64 -30.16
CA PRO A 100 -6.95 22.02 -30.46
C PRO A 100 -5.61 22.20 -31.17
N LEU A 101 -4.79 21.14 -31.28
CA LEU A 101 -3.45 21.20 -31.88
C LEU A 101 -3.25 20.20 -33.02
N ASP A 102 -4.33 19.61 -33.53
CA ASP A 102 -4.31 18.65 -34.64
C ASP A 102 -3.29 17.52 -34.41
N TYR A 103 -3.30 16.93 -33.21
CA TYR A 103 -2.52 15.72 -32.88
C TYR A 103 -2.92 14.51 -33.71
N ILE A 104 -4.15 14.49 -34.22
CA ILE A 104 -4.65 13.49 -35.17
C ILE A 104 -4.97 14.13 -36.52
N SER A 105 -4.93 13.33 -37.59
CA SER A 105 -5.29 13.81 -38.93
C SER A 105 -6.79 13.98 -39.09
N GLU A 106 -7.20 14.87 -40.00
CA GLU A 106 -8.62 15.08 -40.36
C GLU A 106 -9.32 13.77 -40.80
N THR A 107 -8.58 12.84 -41.42
CA THR A 107 -9.08 11.51 -41.78
C THR A 107 -9.37 10.64 -40.57
N GLU A 108 -8.51 10.67 -39.56
CA GLU A 108 -8.69 9.91 -38.31
C GLU A 108 -9.81 10.54 -37.47
N GLU A 109 -9.87 11.88 -37.38
CA GLU A 109 -10.94 12.59 -36.68
C GLU A 109 -12.31 12.30 -37.31
N ARG A 110 -12.40 12.31 -38.64
CA ARG A 110 -13.63 11.95 -39.36
C ARG A 110 -14.09 10.53 -39.03
N TYR A 111 -13.16 9.57 -39.03
CA TYR A 111 -13.48 8.19 -38.69
C TYR A 111 -14.00 8.08 -37.25
N LEU A 112 -13.32 8.69 -36.28
CA LEU A 112 -13.74 8.70 -34.88
C LEU A 112 -15.14 9.32 -34.72
N ASN A 113 -15.40 10.45 -35.37
CA ASN A 113 -16.72 11.07 -35.34
C ASN A 113 -17.82 10.17 -35.95
N GLN A 114 -17.52 9.47 -37.05
CA GLN A 114 -18.47 8.55 -37.68
C GLN A 114 -18.78 7.33 -36.81
N GLU A 115 -17.75 6.68 -36.26
CA GLU A 115 -17.93 5.51 -35.40
C GLU A 115 -18.66 5.86 -34.10
N LEU A 116 -18.30 6.99 -33.47
CA LEU A 116 -18.95 7.43 -32.24
C LEU A 116 -20.39 7.90 -32.47
N TYR A 117 -20.67 8.53 -33.61
CA TYR A 117 -22.03 8.82 -34.03
C TYR A 117 -22.86 7.55 -34.18
N HIS A 118 -22.30 6.56 -34.87
CA HIS A 118 -22.97 5.30 -35.11
C HIS A 118 -23.27 4.55 -33.79
N LEU A 119 -22.28 4.48 -32.89
CA LEU A 119 -22.46 3.92 -31.55
C LEU A 119 -23.58 4.61 -30.77
N GLU A 120 -23.64 5.94 -30.80
CA GLU A 120 -24.70 6.68 -30.10
C GLU A 120 -26.09 6.39 -30.70
N GLN A 121 -26.21 6.25 -32.03
CA GLN A 121 -27.49 5.92 -32.66
C GLN A 121 -28.00 4.52 -32.26
N GLU A 122 -27.10 3.54 -32.16
CA GLU A 122 -27.47 2.16 -31.85
C GLU A 122 -27.70 1.92 -30.35
N THR A 123 -26.94 2.58 -29.48
CA THR A 123 -26.86 2.21 -28.05
C THR A 123 -27.23 3.34 -27.10
N THR A 124 -27.35 4.58 -27.60
CA THR A 124 -27.48 5.84 -26.84
C THR A 124 -26.25 6.27 -26.05
N ALA A 125 -25.17 5.49 -26.02
CA ALA A 125 -23.94 5.82 -25.29
C ALA A 125 -23.24 7.04 -25.92
N GLU A 126 -22.74 7.95 -25.09
CA GLU A 126 -22.02 9.15 -25.54
C GLU A 126 -20.53 9.03 -25.18
N VAL A 127 -19.69 8.82 -26.20
CA VAL A 127 -18.22 8.79 -26.01
C VAL A 127 -17.62 10.08 -26.55
N THR A 128 -16.71 10.70 -25.80
CA THR A 128 -16.02 11.94 -26.19
C THR A 128 -14.52 11.78 -26.06
N ILE A 129 -13.78 12.27 -27.04
CA ILE A 129 -12.31 12.20 -27.11
C ILE A 129 -11.74 13.61 -27.03
N VAL A 130 -10.74 13.81 -26.16
CA VAL A 130 -10.12 15.11 -25.94
C VAL A 130 -8.60 14.97 -25.93
N PHE A 131 -7.91 15.74 -26.78
CA PHE A 131 -6.47 15.94 -26.71
C PHE A 131 -6.14 17.31 -26.15
N LEU A 132 -5.19 17.37 -25.22
CA LEU A 132 -4.65 18.63 -24.69
C LEU A 132 -3.11 18.59 -24.66
N PRO A 133 -2.44 19.70 -25.02
CA PRO A 133 -0.99 19.81 -24.86
C PRO A 133 -0.56 19.68 -23.40
N SER A 134 -1.22 20.42 -22.51
CA SER A 134 -0.95 20.44 -21.07
C SER A 134 -2.16 20.94 -20.30
N ILE A 135 -2.28 20.46 -19.05
CA ILE A 135 -3.19 20.97 -18.02
C ILE A 135 -2.42 21.64 -16.86
N GLY A 136 -1.15 21.95 -17.07
CA GLY A 136 -0.27 22.48 -16.03
C GLY A 136 0.02 21.44 -14.95
N ASN A 137 -0.11 21.84 -13.68
CA ASN A 137 0.17 21.00 -12.51
C ASN A 137 -1.06 20.21 -12.01
N GLU A 138 -2.17 20.22 -12.76
CA GLU A 138 -3.37 19.48 -12.39
C GLU A 138 -3.21 17.96 -12.59
N ILE A 139 -3.96 17.18 -11.82
CA ILE A 139 -3.97 15.72 -11.90
C ILE A 139 -4.92 15.31 -13.04
N PRO A 140 -4.47 14.55 -14.06
CA PRO A 140 -5.31 14.21 -15.22
C PRO A 140 -6.64 13.55 -14.88
N LYS A 141 -6.68 12.70 -13.85
CA LYS A 141 -7.91 12.07 -13.38
C LYS A 141 -8.90 13.09 -12.80
N GLU A 142 -8.43 14.02 -11.96
CA GLU A 142 -9.29 15.08 -11.40
C GLU A 142 -9.77 16.05 -12.49
N PHE A 143 -8.91 16.35 -13.46
CA PHE A 143 -9.25 17.15 -14.63
C PHE A 143 -10.31 16.44 -15.48
N ALA A 144 -10.15 15.14 -15.77
CA ALA A 144 -11.10 14.35 -16.54
C ALA A 144 -12.48 14.30 -15.87
N VAL A 145 -12.55 14.06 -14.56
CA VAL A 145 -13.79 14.11 -13.77
C VAL A 145 -14.44 15.50 -13.87
N SER A 146 -13.66 16.55 -13.68
CA SER A 146 -14.16 17.93 -13.72
C SER A 146 -14.67 18.31 -15.11
N LEU A 147 -13.97 17.91 -16.16
CA LEU A 147 -14.36 18.12 -17.55
C LEU A 147 -15.63 17.34 -17.90
N PHE A 148 -15.69 16.06 -17.52
CA PHE A 148 -16.85 15.21 -17.71
C PHE A 148 -18.11 15.83 -17.11
N ASN A 149 -18.03 16.28 -15.85
CA ASN A 149 -19.15 16.88 -15.14
C ASN A 149 -19.51 18.28 -15.66
N THR A 150 -18.51 19.06 -16.10
CA THR A 150 -18.74 20.38 -16.70
C THR A 150 -19.49 20.25 -18.02
N TRP A 151 -19.09 19.29 -18.85
CA TRP A 151 -19.73 19.03 -20.14
C TRP A 151 -21.01 18.21 -20.02
N LYS A 152 -21.19 17.50 -18.90
CA LYS A 152 -22.31 16.58 -18.61
C LYS A 152 -22.43 15.43 -19.62
N ILE A 153 -21.31 14.78 -19.88
CA ILE A 153 -21.17 13.72 -20.88
C ILE A 153 -22.07 12.53 -20.52
N GLY A 154 -22.89 12.05 -21.46
CA GLY A 154 -23.91 11.03 -21.23
C GLY A 154 -25.32 11.60 -21.15
N LYS A 155 -26.37 10.76 -21.22
CA LYS A 155 -27.76 11.21 -21.07
C LYS A 155 -28.19 11.30 -19.59
N GLU A 156 -28.99 12.29 -19.23
CA GLU A 156 -29.45 12.60 -17.85
C GLU A 156 -30.12 11.43 -17.14
N LYS A 157 -30.77 10.54 -17.90
CA LYS A 157 -31.51 9.40 -17.33
C LYS A 157 -30.69 8.12 -17.24
N THR A 158 -29.65 7.99 -18.06
CA THR A 158 -28.92 6.73 -18.22
C THR A 158 -27.46 6.86 -17.85
N ASP A 159 -26.92 8.06 -17.66
CA ASP A 159 -25.52 8.33 -17.28
C ASP A 159 -24.51 7.55 -18.13
N ASN A 160 -24.82 7.34 -19.40
CA ASN A 160 -24.11 6.44 -20.31
C ASN A 160 -22.97 7.16 -21.08
N GLY A 161 -22.25 8.03 -20.38
CA GLY A 161 -21.16 8.82 -20.94
C GLY A 161 -19.79 8.15 -20.76
N LEU A 162 -18.87 8.39 -21.68
CA LEU A 162 -17.44 8.06 -21.55
C LEU A 162 -16.60 9.21 -22.08
N LEU A 163 -15.61 9.66 -21.30
CA LEU A 163 -14.59 10.60 -21.75
C LEU A 163 -13.24 9.90 -21.83
N ILE A 164 -12.54 10.09 -22.95
CA ILE A 164 -11.16 9.70 -23.16
C ILE A 164 -10.33 10.98 -23.25
N LEU A 165 -9.63 11.33 -22.18
CA LEU A 165 -8.78 12.52 -22.10
C LEU A 165 -7.32 12.13 -22.26
N THR A 166 -6.64 12.69 -23.26
CA THR A 166 -5.21 12.53 -23.47
C THR A 166 -4.47 13.84 -23.20
N VAL A 167 -3.55 13.81 -22.23
CA VAL A 167 -2.69 14.93 -21.85
C VAL A 167 -1.26 14.65 -22.33
N MET A 168 -0.79 15.43 -23.29
CA MET A 168 0.41 15.12 -24.08
C MET A 168 1.72 15.34 -23.33
N ASP A 169 1.86 16.44 -22.58
CA ASP A 169 3.05 16.72 -21.77
C ASP A 169 3.25 15.73 -20.62
N GLN A 170 2.14 15.29 -20.00
CA GLN A 170 2.12 14.27 -18.95
C GLN A 170 2.15 12.83 -19.49
N ARG A 171 2.04 12.66 -20.82
CA ARG A 171 1.96 11.36 -21.51
C ARG A 171 0.97 10.41 -20.86
N ARG A 172 -0.24 10.91 -20.61
CA ARG A 172 -1.26 10.20 -19.83
C ARG A 172 -2.64 10.29 -20.49
N THR A 173 -3.29 9.14 -20.61
CA THR A 173 -4.68 9.02 -21.10
C THR A 173 -5.55 8.54 -19.96
N GLU A 174 -6.63 9.25 -19.68
CA GLU A 174 -7.62 8.94 -18.66
C GLU A 174 -8.95 8.59 -19.32
N PHE A 175 -9.55 7.50 -18.86
CA PHE A 175 -10.92 7.12 -19.15
C PHE A 175 -11.78 7.52 -17.95
N GLU A 176 -12.82 8.31 -18.20
CA GLU A 176 -13.82 8.67 -17.20
C GLU A 176 -15.18 8.14 -17.63
N VAL A 177 -15.74 7.22 -16.82
CA VAL A 177 -16.94 6.45 -17.16
C VAL A 177 -18.12 6.96 -16.33
N GLY A 178 -19.24 7.23 -16.99
CA GLY A 178 -20.51 7.53 -16.34
C GLY A 178 -21.18 6.27 -15.77
N TYR A 179 -22.00 6.44 -14.75
CA TYR A 179 -22.63 5.32 -14.01
C TYR A 179 -23.34 4.29 -14.90
N GLY A 180 -23.93 4.72 -16.01
CA GLY A 180 -24.63 3.84 -16.95
C GLY A 180 -23.75 2.85 -17.70
N LEU A 181 -22.48 3.19 -17.88
CA LEU A 181 -21.51 2.35 -18.60
C LEU A 181 -20.62 1.54 -17.66
N GLU A 182 -20.59 1.82 -16.35
CA GLU A 182 -19.76 1.08 -15.38
C GLU A 182 -19.92 -0.45 -15.42
N PRO A 183 -21.13 -1.03 -15.60
CA PRO A 183 -21.26 -2.49 -15.67
C PRO A 183 -20.53 -3.13 -16.88
N TYR A 184 -20.31 -2.35 -17.94
CA TYR A 184 -19.73 -2.80 -19.21
C TYR A 184 -18.26 -2.37 -19.34
N LEU A 185 -17.94 -1.15 -18.93
CA LEU A 185 -16.62 -0.53 -18.97
C LEU A 185 -16.13 -0.28 -17.54
N THR A 186 -15.69 -1.35 -16.88
CA THR A 186 -15.05 -1.23 -15.56
C THR A 186 -13.64 -0.65 -15.69
N ASP A 187 -13.09 -0.14 -14.58
CA ASP A 187 -11.71 0.35 -14.50
C ASP A 187 -10.70 -0.65 -15.08
N ALA A 188 -10.89 -1.94 -14.81
CA ALA A 188 -10.02 -3.00 -15.32
C ALA A 188 -10.07 -3.12 -16.85
N ILE A 189 -11.25 -2.94 -17.44
CA ILE A 189 -11.46 -2.98 -18.89
C ILE A 189 -10.84 -1.73 -19.53
N CYS A 190 -11.13 -0.54 -19.01
CA CYS A 190 -10.55 0.71 -19.49
C CYS A 190 -9.01 0.69 -19.41
N TYR A 191 -8.45 0.22 -18.29
CA TYR A 191 -7.00 0.10 -18.13
C TYR A 191 -6.38 -0.84 -19.16
N ARG A 192 -7.06 -1.95 -19.45
CA ARG A 192 -6.62 -2.92 -20.45
C ARG A 192 -6.65 -2.33 -21.86
N ILE A 193 -7.75 -1.70 -22.25
CA ILE A 193 -7.87 -1.03 -23.55
C ILE A 193 -6.77 0.00 -23.71
N GLY A 194 -6.55 0.83 -22.69
CA GLY A 194 -5.45 1.78 -22.67
C GLY A 194 -4.08 1.12 -22.82
N THR A 195 -3.83 0.01 -22.11
CA THR A 195 -2.52 -0.67 -22.14
C THR A 195 -2.26 -1.43 -23.44
N GLN A 196 -3.30 -2.03 -24.04
CA GLN A 196 -3.18 -2.89 -25.21
C GLN A 196 -3.30 -2.13 -26.53
N GLU A 197 -4.20 -1.14 -26.60
CA GLU A 197 -4.47 -0.40 -27.84
C GLU A 197 -3.76 0.95 -27.87
N ILE A 198 -3.84 1.73 -26.79
CA ILE A 198 -3.32 3.11 -26.76
C ILE A 198 -1.79 3.14 -26.59
N VAL A 199 -1.29 2.61 -25.47
CA VAL A 199 0.13 2.72 -25.07
C VAL A 199 1.13 2.29 -26.15
N PRO A 200 1.02 1.11 -26.79
CA PRO A 200 2.02 0.70 -27.79
C PRO A 200 2.02 1.60 -29.03
N LEU A 201 0.87 2.12 -29.45
CA LEU A 201 0.77 3.00 -30.62
C LEU A 201 1.23 4.43 -30.30
N PHE A 202 0.86 4.95 -29.13
CA PHE A 202 1.27 6.28 -28.66
C PHE A 202 2.78 6.38 -28.44
N ARG A 203 3.44 5.31 -27.99
CA ARG A 203 4.92 5.24 -27.90
C ARG A 203 5.61 5.44 -29.24
N ASN A 204 4.95 5.07 -30.33
CA ASN A 204 5.46 5.20 -31.69
C ASN A 204 4.95 6.47 -32.39
N GLY A 205 4.20 7.34 -31.70
CA GLY A 205 3.63 8.57 -32.26
C GLY A 205 2.37 8.36 -33.10
N TYR A 206 1.80 7.16 -33.12
CA TYR A 206 0.56 6.85 -33.86
C TYR A 206 -0.67 7.12 -32.99
N PHE A 207 -0.96 8.39 -32.70
CA PHE A 207 -2.02 8.80 -31.78
C PHE A 207 -3.43 8.52 -32.29
N GLY A 208 -3.74 8.89 -33.55
CA GLY A 208 -5.06 8.64 -34.13
C GLY A 208 -5.38 7.14 -34.21
N LEU A 209 -4.47 6.34 -34.76
CA LEU A 209 -4.61 4.88 -34.80
C LEU A 209 -4.81 4.25 -33.41
N GLY A 210 -4.11 4.74 -32.38
CA GLY A 210 -4.28 4.26 -31.00
C GLY A 210 -5.69 4.48 -30.46
N LEU A 211 -6.28 5.64 -30.75
CA LEU A 211 -7.65 5.95 -30.35
C LEU A 211 -8.71 5.26 -31.20
N MET A 212 -8.46 5.07 -32.50
CA MET A 212 -9.35 4.29 -33.36
C MET A 212 -9.52 2.88 -32.80
N ARG A 213 -8.41 2.18 -32.51
CA ARG A 213 -8.46 0.84 -31.91
C ARG A 213 -9.10 0.80 -30.53
N ALA A 214 -8.81 1.79 -29.69
CA ALA A 214 -9.46 1.90 -28.39
C ALA A 214 -10.97 2.08 -28.55
N THR A 215 -11.39 2.93 -29.48
CA THR A 215 -12.80 3.21 -29.80
C THR A 215 -13.50 1.98 -30.35
N ASP A 216 -12.89 1.26 -31.29
CA ASP A 216 -13.41 0.01 -31.84
C ASP A 216 -13.67 -1.01 -30.73
N ARG A 217 -12.71 -1.15 -29.80
CA ARG A 217 -12.82 -2.08 -28.68
C ARG A 217 -13.90 -1.66 -27.68
N ILE A 218 -14.05 -0.37 -27.42
CA ILE A 218 -15.12 0.18 -26.59
C ILE A 218 -16.49 -0.09 -27.24
N THR A 219 -16.62 0.22 -28.53
CA THR A 219 -17.83 0.01 -29.32
C THR A 219 -18.24 -1.47 -29.31
N GLU A 220 -17.28 -2.38 -29.51
CA GLU A 220 -17.51 -3.83 -29.44
C GLU A 220 -18.07 -4.26 -28.08
N ILE A 221 -17.49 -3.76 -26.98
CA ILE A 221 -17.91 -4.10 -25.62
C ILE A 221 -19.31 -3.55 -25.30
N ILE A 222 -19.62 -2.33 -25.74
CA ILE A 222 -20.94 -1.72 -25.51
C ILE A 222 -22.02 -2.45 -26.34
N ARG A 223 -21.72 -2.84 -27.59
CA ARG A 223 -22.65 -3.59 -28.45
C ARG A 223 -22.88 -5.03 -27.98
N HIS A 224 -21.83 -5.68 -27.48
CA HIS A 224 -21.82 -7.09 -27.11
C HIS A 224 -21.41 -7.27 -25.64
N PRO A 225 -22.26 -6.90 -24.67
CA PRO A 225 -21.93 -6.96 -23.26
C PRO A 225 -21.61 -8.37 -22.73
N GLU A 226 -22.02 -9.43 -23.43
CA GLU A 226 -21.61 -10.81 -23.20
C GLU A 226 -20.08 -11.02 -23.32
N SER A 227 -19.41 -10.21 -24.14
CA SER A 227 -17.94 -10.25 -24.35
C SER A 227 -17.15 -9.85 -23.09
N VAL A 228 -17.78 -9.15 -22.15
CA VAL A 228 -17.18 -8.74 -20.87
C VAL A 228 -16.70 -9.95 -20.05
N GLN A 229 -17.44 -11.07 -20.06
CA GLN A 229 -17.03 -12.29 -19.34
C GLN A 229 -15.79 -12.93 -19.96
N GLU A 230 -15.68 -12.98 -21.29
CA GLU A 230 -14.48 -13.49 -21.98
C GLU A 230 -13.25 -12.62 -21.70
N ILE A 231 -13.43 -11.30 -21.56
CA ILE A 231 -12.38 -10.37 -21.13
C ILE A 231 -11.94 -10.69 -19.68
N TYR A 232 -12.86 -10.99 -18.76
CA TYR A 232 -12.52 -11.43 -17.40
C TYR A 232 -11.86 -12.82 -17.34
N ASP A 233 -12.27 -13.77 -18.17
CA ASP A 233 -11.62 -15.08 -18.26
C ASP A 233 -10.21 -14.97 -18.85
N THR A 234 -10.03 -14.07 -19.83
CA THR A 234 -8.71 -13.68 -20.35
C THR A 234 -7.88 -12.88 -19.32
N ASN A 235 -8.52 -12.13 -18.39
CA ASN A 235 -7.84 -11.53 -17.22
C ASN A 235 -7.27 -12.60 -16.28
N THR A 236 -7.88 -13.78 -16.20
CA THR A 236 -7.37 -14.89 -15.40
C THR A 236 -6.12 -15.53 -16.03
N SER A 237 -5.99 -15.48 -17.36
CA SER A 237 -4.87 -16.09 -18.08
C SER A 237 -3.75 -15.11 -18.49
N ILE A 238 -4.02 -13.80 -18.61
CA ILE A 238 -3.03 -12.78 -19.01
C ILE A 238 -3.05 -11.58 -18.03
N GLN A 239 -2.51 -11.81 -16.83
CA GLN A 239 -1.71 -10.84 -16.06
C GLN A 239 -1.07 -11.55 -14.85
N SER A 240 0.01 -12.28 -15.13
CA SER A 240 1.10 -12.51 -14.16
C SER A 240 2.37 -11.80 -14.62
N THR A 241 2.22 -10.61 -15.23
CA THR A 241 3.32 -9.75 -15.68
C THR A 241 3.39 -8.45 -14.89
N SER A 242 3.18 -8.54 -13.58
CA SER A 242 4.01 -7.86 -12.59
C SER A 242 4.34 -8.87 -11.50
N SER A 243 4.96 -9.97 -11.91
CA SER A 243 5.43 -11.00 -11.00
C SER A 243 6.68 -10.51 -10.27
N VAL A 244 6.47 -9.85 -9.13
CA VAL A 244 7.33 -10.17 -7.98
C VAL A 244 7.17 -11.67 -7.82
N SER A 245 8.14 -12.41 -8.36
CA SER A 245 8.03 -13.83 -8.64
C SER A 245 7.45 -14.60 -7.44
N LYS A 246 6.19 -15.05 -7.56
CA LYS A 246 5.50 -15.88 -6.55
C LYS A 246 6.31 -17.12 -6.14
N LYS A 247 7.30 -17.53 -6.95
CA LYS A 247 8.31 -18.54 -6.61
C LYS A 247 9.13 -18.22 -5.34
N TRP A 248 9.34 -16.95 -4.99
CA TRP A 248 10.11 -16.57 -3.79
C TRP A 248 9.23 -16.34 -2.56
N ILE A 249 7.94 -16.08 -2.75
CA ILE A 249 7.00 -15.86 -1.64
C ILE A 249 6.81 -17.15 -0.83
N ILE A 250 6.66 -18.29 -1.50
CA ILE A 250 6.49 -19.60 -0.85
C ILE A 250 7.70 -19.96 0.04
N PRO A 251 8.96 -19.95 -0.45
CA PRO A 251 10.12 -20.22 0.42
C PRO A 251 10.33 -19.15 1.50
N LEU A 252 9.92 -17.90 1.27
CA LEU A 252 9.95 -16.85 2.30
C LEU A 252 8.94 -17.13 3.43
N LEU A 253 7.72 -17.56 3.09
CA LEU A 253 6.73 -17.97 4.10
C LEU A 253 7.17 -19.21 4.88
N ILE A 254 7.79 -20.18 4.20
CA ILE A 254 8.35 -21.38 4.85
C ILE A 254 9.52 -20.99 5.77
N SER A 255 10.42 -20.10 5.33
CA SER A 255 11.54 -19.67 6.16
C SER A 255 11.07 -18.87 7.38
N TYR A 256 10.06 -18.00 7.23
CA TYR A 256 9.39 -17.32 8.34
C TYR A 256 8.79 -18.32 9.34
N LEU A 257 8.11 -19.36 8.85
CA LEU A 257 7.53 -20.40 9.71
C LEU A 257 8.62 -21.18 10.47
N ILE A 258 9.72 -21.54 9.81
CA ILE A 258 10.86 -22.21 10.45
C ILE A 258 11.48 -21.32 11.53
N ILE A 259 11.73 -20.04 11.22
CA ILE A 259 12.29 -19.08 12.19
C ILE A 259 11.36 -18.92 13.39
N SER A 260 10.05 -18.81 13.14
CA SER A 260 9.02 -18.72 14.19
C SER A 260 9.04 -19.95 15.12
N ILE A 261 9.16 -21.16 14.56
CA ILE A 261 9.27 -22.41 15.32
C ILE A 261 10.57 -22.47 16.12
N LEU A 262 11.72 -22.12 15.52
CA LEU A 262 13.01 -22.13 16.21
C LEU A 262 13.03 -21.13 17.37
N LEU A 263 12.48 -19.93 17.15
CA LEU A 263 12.35 -18.90 18.18
C LEU A 263 11.46 -19.39 19.32
N ALA A 264 10.33 -20.03 19.00
CA ALA A 264 9.48 -20.65 20.00
C ALA A 264 10.24 -21.68 20.84
N LEU A 265 10.90 -22.64 20.18
CA LEU A 265 11.69 -23.67 20.85
C LEU A 265 12.76 -23.07 21.77
N TYR A 266 13.44 -22.01 21.34
CA TYR A 266 14.39 -21.27 22.18
C TYR A 266 13.73 -20.71 23.46
N PHE A 267 12.60 -20.01 23.34
CA PHE A 267 11.91 -19.45 24.50
C PHE A 267 11.35 -20.55 25.44
N TYR A 268 10.79 -21.62 24.87
CA TYR A 268 10.27 -22.74 25.64
C TYR A 268 11.37 -23.53 26.35
N THR A 269 12.50 -23.81 25.69
CA THR A 269 13.65 -24.48 26.32
C THR A 269 14.25 -23.62 27.45
N LYS A 270 14.38 -22.30 27.25
CA LYS A 270 14.81 -21.37 28.31
C LYS A 270 13.84 -21.38 29.51
N ALA A 271 12.53 -21.37 29.27
CA ALA A 271 11.56 -21.45 30.36
C ALA A 271 11.53 -22.83 31.04
N TYR A 272 11.83 -23.90 30.31
CA TYR A 272 11.95 -25.25 30.86
C TYR A 272 13.18 -25.39 31.76
N THR A 273 14.34 -24.89 31.33
CA THR A 273 15.58 -24.93 32.12
C THR A 273 15.46 -24.13 33.41
N ILE A 274 14.82 -22.95 33.38
CA ILE A 274 14.51 -22.15 34.57
C ILE A 274 13.59 -22.89 35.54
N HIS A 275 12.56 -23.58 35.03
CA HIS A 275 11.61 -24.29 35.87
C HIS A 275 12.27 -25.46 36.62
N ASN A 276 13.09 -26.24 35.90
CA ASN A 276 13.72 -27.45 36.42
C ASN A 276 15.03 -27.19 37.19
N SER A 277 15.51 -25.95 37.27
CA SER A 277 16.69 -25.64 38.08
C SER A 277 16.40 -25.76 39.57
N GLN A 278 17.43 -25.95 40.39
CA GLN A 278 17.30 -26.03 41.85
C GLN A 278 17.27 -24.65 42.54
N ASP A 279 17.10 -23.57 41.77
CA ASP A 279 17.14 -22.21 42.31
C ASP A 279 15.88 -21.87 43.12
N ASP A 280 15.99 -20.88 44.00
CA ASP A 280 14.85 -20.37 44.77
C ASP A 280 13.78 -19.80 43.82
N TYR A 281 12.51 -19.80 44.26
CA TYR A 281 11.40 -19.31 43.43
C TYR A 281 11.57 -17.84 43.04
N TYR A 282 12.22 -17.04 43.88
CA TYR A 282 12.58 -15.66 43.58
C TYR A 282 13.55 -15.56 42.38
N ASP A 283 14.61 -16.37 42.36
CA ASP A 283 15.59 -16.37 41.27
C ASP A 283 15.00 -16.94 39.97
N LYS A 284 14.09 -17.92 40.08
CA LYS A 284 13.28 -18.40 38.95
C LYS A 284 12.36 -17.32 38.40
N TYR A 285 11.77 -16.50 39.28
CA TYR A 285 10.94 -15.37 38.88
C TYR A 285 11.77 -14.37 38.07
N LEU A 286 12.89 -13.88 38.61
CA LEU A 286 13.71 -12.85 37.95
C LEU A 286 14.18 -13.30 36.56
N ARG A 287 14.73 -14.52 36.45
CA ARG A 287 15.21 -15.04 35.15
C ARG A 287 14.10 -15.25 34.13
N LEU A 288 12.88 -15.59 34.58
CA LEU A 288 11.74 -15.75 33.69
C LEU A 288 11.16 -14.38 33.28
N ASP A 289 11.19 -13.40 34.20
CA ASP A 289 10.76 -12.03 33.94
C ASP A 289 11.67 -11.35 32.91
N ASP A 290 12.98 -11.58 32.99
CA ASP A 290 13.97 -11.14 32.00
C ASP A 290 13.84 -11.85 30.65
N ALA A 291 13.17 -13.02 30.61
CA ALA A 291 12.98 -13.81 29.39
C ALA A 291 11.70 -13.46 28.61
N LYS A 292 11.04 -12.32 28.91
CA LYS A 292 9.87 -11.86 28.15
C LYS A 292 10.20 -11.63 26.68
N ALA A 293 9.30 -12.07 25.80
CA ALA A 293 9.46 -11.87 24.35
C ALA A 293 9.30 -10.41 23.90
N GLY A 294 8.78 -9.51 24.76
CA GLY A 294 8.63 -8.08 24.45
C GLY A 294 7.80 -7.84 23.19
N CYS A 295 8.34 -7.05 22.26
CA CYS A 295 7.68 -6.73 20.98
C CYS A 295 7.67 -7.89 19.98
N LEU A 296 8.50 -8.93 20.16
CA LEU A 296 8.56 -10.08 19.24
C LEU A 296 7.21 -10.81 19.14
N GLN A 297 6.36 -10.69 20.16
CA GLN A 297 5.00 -11.24 20.14
C GLN A 297 4.14 -10.68 19.00
N PHE A 298 4.38 -9.45 18.54
CA PHE A 298 3.63 -8.86 17.44
C PHE A 298 4.17 -9.32 16.08
N LEU A 299 5.48 -9.55 16.01
CA LEU A 299 6.15 -10.02 14.79
C LEU A 299 5.92 -11.53 14.55
N PHE A 300 5.83 -12.34 15.61
CA PHE A 300 5.64 -13.79 15.55
C PHE A 300 4.51 -14.25 16.50
N PRO A 301 3.24 -13.94 16.19
CA PRO A 301 2.15 -14.05 17.15
C PRO A 301 1.82 -15.49 17.57
N LEU A 302 1.80 -16.44 16.61
CA LEU A 302 1.26 -17.77 16.84
C LEU A 302 1.95 -18.55 17.99
N PRO A 303 3.27 -18.80 17.97
CA PRO A 303 3.89 -19.57 19.05
C PRO A 303 4.18 -18.73 20.31
N LEU A 304 4.49 -17.44 20.15
CA LEU A 304 4.87 -16.60 21.29
C LEU A 304 3.67 -16.19 22.16
N PHE A 305 2.45 -16.20 21.61
CA PHE A 305 1.24 -15.98 22.39
C PHE A 305 1.06 -17.03 23.50
N PHE A 306 1.22 -18.32 23.17
CA PHE A 306 1.13 -19.41 24.14
C PHE A 306 2.26 -19.34 25.17
N TYR A 307 3.47 -18.97 24.72
CA TYR A 307 4.61 -18.74 25.61
C TYR A 307 4.31 -17.63 26.62
N HIS A 308 3.82 -16.47 26.17
CA HIS A 308 3.47 -15.35 27.04
C HIS A 308 2.45 -15.74 28.10
N ARG A 309 1.37 -16.44 27.70
CA ARG A 309 0.34 -16.92 28.62
C ARG A 309 0.91 -17.90 29.65
N MET A 310 1.78 -18.82 29.23
CA MET A 310 2.48 -19.75 30.14
C MET A 310 3.40 -19.00 31.11
N ALA A 311 4.23 -18.08 30.61
CA ALA A 311 5.18 -17.31 31.41
C ALA A 311 4.45 -16.47 32.47
N LYS A 312 3.36 -15.78 32.11
CA LYS A 312 2.54 -15.00 33.05
C LYS A 312 1.99 -15.85 34.19
N ARG A 313 1.50 -17.05 33.89
CA ARG A 313 1.01 -18.00 34.91
C ARG A 313 2.13 -18.48 35.84
N ARG A 314 3.30 -18.80 35.28
CA ARG A 314 4.47 -19.26 36.04
C ARG A 314 5.03 -18.16 36.95
N LEU A 315 5.12 -16.91 36.47
CA LEU A 315 5.54 -15.77 37.29
C LEU A 315 4.62 -15.58 38.52
N ALA A 316 3.30 -15.62 38.31
CA ALA A 316 2.33 -15.53 39.41
C ALA A 316 2.50 -16.68 40.43
N HIS A 317 2.74 -17.89 39.94
CA HIS A 317 3.02 -19.05 40.79
C HIS A 317 4.32 -18.87 41.60
N TYR A 318 5.43 -18.48 40.96
CA TYR A 318 6.71 -18.26 41.65
C TYR A 318 6.66 -17.14 42.69
N ARG A 319 5.88 -16.08 42.44
CA ARG A 319 5.68 -15.01 43.43
C ARG A 319 4.93 -15.53 44.67
N LYS A 320 3.89 -16.33 44.50
CA LYS A 320 3.01 -16.81 45.60
C LYS A 320 3.36 -18.19 46.18
N ALA A 321 4.37 -18.86 45.65
CA ALA A 321 4.77 -20.19 46.11
C ALA A 321 5.16 -20.15 47.61
N PRO A 322 4.86 -21.22 48.38
CA PRO A 322 5.22 -21.28 49.79
C PRO A 322 6.75 -21.23 49.94
N ARG A 323 7.20 -20.47 50.94
CA ARG A 323 8.63 -20.26 51.25
C ARG A 323 8.94 -20.70 52.66
N TYR A 324 10.21 -21.04 52.89
CA TYR A 324 10.73 -21.45 54.19
C TYR A 324 11.94 -20.57 54.54
N SER A 325 12.09 -20.28 55.84
CA SER A 325 13.23 -19.52 56.37
C SER A 325 14.54 -20.27 56.14
N LYS A 326 15.58 -19.57 55.67
CA LYS A 326 16.92 -20.14 55.53
C LYS A 326 17.62 -20.35 56.87
N VAL A 327 17.20 -19.61 57.90
CA VAL A 327 17.79 -19.66 59.24
C VAL A 327 17.19 -20.84 60.02
N ASN A 328 15.85 -20.92 60.05
CA ASN A 328 15.13 -21.82 60.96
C ASN A 328 14.32 -22.92 60.24
N GLY A 329 14.24 -22.91 58.91
CA GLY A 329 13.46 -23.89 58.13
C GLY A 329 11.93 -23.78 58.28
N LYS A 330 11.42 -22.86 59.10
CA LYS A 330 9.98 -22.66 59.34
C LYS A 330 9.29 -22.04 58.11
N PRO A 331 8.00 -22.37 57.85
CA PRO A 331 7.26 -21.75 56.75
C PRO A 331 7.05 -20.26 57.00
N MET A 332 7.17 -19.48 55.94
CA MET A 332 6.98 -18.03 55.95
C MET A 332 5.58 -17.68 55.41
N VAL A 333 5.00 -16.63 55.96
CA VAL A 333 3.72 -16.05 55.55
C VAL A 333 4.00 -14.75 54.79
N LEU A 334 3.38 -14.61 53.62
CA LEU A 334 3.38 -13.36 52.84
C LEU A 334 2.42 -12.37 53.50
N LEU A 335 2.91 -11.16 53.79
CA LEU A 335 2.09 -10.07 54.30
C LEU A 335 1.25 -9.44 53.17
N ASN A 336 0.17 -8.76 53.56
CA ASN A 336 -0.59 -7.93 52.63
C ASN A 336 0.05 -6.53 52.53
N ASN A 337 -0.42 -5.73 51.57
CA ASN A 337 0.11 -4.40 51.30
C ASN A 337 -0.03 -3.37 52.43
N TYR A 338 -0.83 -3.65 53.47
CA TYR A 338 -0.99 -2.76 54.63
C TYR A 338 -0.06 -3.18 55.76
N ASP A 339 -0.03 -4.48 56.06
CA ASP A 339 0.78 -5.06 57.14
C ASP A 339 2.28 -5.02 56.82
N GLU A 340 2.66 -4.93 55.54
CA GLU A 340 4.07 -4.85 55.14
C GLU A 340 4.72 -3.49 55.37
N ILE A 341 3.92 -2.41 55.47
CA ILE A 341 4.41 -1.03 55.60
C ILE A 341 5.30 -0.86 56.84
N ASP A 342 4.95 -1.53 57.94
CA ASP A 342 5.69 -1.47 59.21
C ASP A 342 7.11 -2.08 59.11
N PHE A 343 7.36 -2.89 58.07
CA PHE A 343 8.63 -3.58 57.85
C PHE A 343 9.48 -2.93 56.75
N LEU A 344 8.89 -2.06 55.92
CA LEU A 344 9.59 -1.43 54.80
C LEU A 344 10.28 -0.14 55.24
N GLU A 345 11.45 0.11 54.67
CA GLU A 345 12.16 1.38 54.87
C GLU A 345 11.47 2.51 54.09
N LYS A 346 11.62 3.76 54.57
CA LYS A 346 10.99 4.94 53.94
C LYS A 346 11.24 5.04 52.43
N HIS A 347 12.45 4.70 51.96
CA HIS A 347 12.76 4.75 50.53
C HIS A 347 12.09 3.64 49.72
N GLN A 348 11.84 2.47 50.31
CA GLN A 348 11.12 1.36 49.68
C GLN A 348 9.65 1.73 49.48
N LEU A 349 9.03 2.33 50.50
CA LEU A 349 7.66 2.86 50.41
C LEU A 349 7.52 3.87 49.26
N VAL A 350 8.50 4.78 49.09
CA VAL A 350 8.49 5.73 47.96
C VAL A 350 8.64 5.01 46.61
N GLU A 351 9.49 3.98 46.51
CA GLU A 351 9.62 3.19 45.28
C GLU A 351 8.32 2.44 44.90
N GLU A 352 7.57 1.96 45.90
CA GLU A 352 6.26 1.32 45.70
C GLU A 352 5.16 2.30 45.34
N GLU A 353 5.11 3.43 46.03
CA GLU A 353 4.14 4.49 45.78
C GLU A 353 4.21 4.96 44.31
N ILE A 354 5.42 5.13 43.79
CA ILE A 354 5.64 5.53 42.40
C ILE A 354 5.63 4.34 41.42
N GLN A 355 5.44 3.12 41.94
CA GLN A 355 5.42 1.85 41.22
C GLN A 355 6.70 1.58 40.41
N SER A 356 7.85 2.11 40.85
CA SER A 356 9.13 1.81 40.23
C SER A 356 9.64 0.43 40.67
N GLN A 357 9.39 0.06 41.92
CA GLN A 357 9.65 -1.27 42.49
C GLN A 357 8.43 -1.70 43.29
N ASP A 358 8.36 -2.99 43.58
CA ASP A 358 7.27 -3.64 44.29
C ASP A 358 7.92 -4.64 45.25
N TYR A 359 7.75 -4.47 46.56
CA TYR A 359 8.36 -5.33 47.57
C TYR A 359 7.32 -6.29 48.12
N ASP A 360 7.72 -7.55 48.32
CA ASP A 360 6.91 -8.51 49.07
C ASP A 360 7.64 -8.82 50.37
N VAL A 361 6.96 -8.66 51.52
CA VAL A 361 7.51 -9.02 52.83
C VAL A 361 7.02 -10.41 53.27
N TRP A 362 7.97 -11.32 53.48
CA TRP A 362 7.73 -12.66 54.01
C TRP A 362 8.25 -12.75 55.44
N ILE A 363 7.41 -13.18 56.38
CA ILE A 363 7.78 -13.31 57.80
C ILE A 363 7.48 -14.70 58.35
N VAL A 364 8.28 -15.16 59.31
CA VAL A 364 7.90 -16.29 60.16
C VAL A 364 6.92 -15.81 61.23
N LYS A 365 5.94 -16.62 61.62
CA LYS A 365 4.93 -16.26 62.64
C LYS A 365 5.51 -15.77 63.97
N ASP A 366 6.69 -16.29 64.34
CA ASP A 366 7.39 -15.91 65.57
C ASP A 366 8.31 -14.68 65.38
N HIS A 367 8.23 -14.00 64.23
CA HIS A 367 9.09 -12.87 63.82
C HIS A 367 10.60 -13.15 63.86
N SER A 368 11.00 -14.42 63.85
CA SER A 368 12.41 -14.84 63.95
C SER A 368 13.24 -14.57 62.69
N ASP A 369 12.58 -14.42 61.54
CA ASP A 369 13.20 -14.19 60.24
C ASP A 369 12.23 -13.42 59.35
N ILE A 370 12.75 -12.39 58.67
CA ILE A 370 12.01 -11.47 57.81
C ILE A 370 12.77 -11.40 56.48
N ARG A 371 12.07 -11.62 55.38
CA ARG A 371 12.64 -11.61 54.03
C ARG A 371 11.85 -10.67 53.14
N ILE A 372 12.53 -9.60 52.72
CA ILE A 372 11.99 -8.60 51.79
C ILE A 372 12.48 -8.95 50.39
N LEU A 373 11.55 -9.21 49.47
CA LEU A 373 11.85 -9.55 48.07
C LEU A 373 11.49 -8.38 47.17
N LYS A 374 12.33 -8.10 46.16
CA LYS A 374 12.19 -6.93 45.30
C LYS A 374 11.78 -7.33 43.89
N TYR A 375 10.70 -6.75 43.39
CA TYR A 375 10.15 -7.02 42.06
C TYR A 375 10.04 -5.73 41.22
N PRO A 376 10.16 -5.84 39.87
CA PRO A 376 9.97 -4.68 39.01
C PRO A 376 8.49 -4.23 39.03
N GLY A 377 8.27 -2.97 39.38
CA GLY A 377 6.93 -2.38 39.41
C GLY A 377 6.36 -2.05 38.03
N LYS A 378 5.10 -1.61 37.97
CA LYS A 378 4.43 -1.26 36.70
C LYS A 378 5.08 -0.10 35.96
N ALA A 379 5.69 0.84 36.69
CA ALA A 379 6.40 1.99 36.17
C ALA A 379 7.92 1.79 36.17
N TYR A 380 8.42 0.54 36.26
CA TYR A 380 9.85 0.25 36.36
C TYR A 380 10.71 0.95 35.30
N THR A 381 10.26 0.99 34.04
CA THR A 381 11.01 1.62 32.93
C THR A 381 10.96 3.16 32.92
N LYS A 382 10.01 3.77 33.64
CA LYS A 382 9.85 5.24 33.71
C LYS A 382 10.83 5.90 34.68
N TYR A 383 11.33 5.13 35.64
CA TYR A 383 12.27 5.60 36.66
C TYR A 383 13.62 4.88 36.50
N SER A 384 14.69 5.54 36.91
CA SER A 384 16.05 5.01 36.96
C SER A 384 16.69 5.31 38.31
N ASN A 385 17.89 4.77 38.54
CA ASN A 385 18.59 4.94 39.82
C ASN A 385 19.10 6.38 39.95
N CYS A 386 18.77 7.03 41.06
CA CYS A 386 19.23 8.38 41.35
C CYS A 386 20.75 8.39 41.63
N LYS A 387 21.48 9.37 41.08
CA LYS A 387 22.93 9.51 41.33
C LYS A 387 23.28 9.86 42.79
N LYS A 388 22.36 10.51 43.52
CA LYS A 388 22.57 10.97 44.90
C LYS A 388 22.22 9.90 45.95
N CYS A 389 21.08 9.23 45.81
CA CYS A 389 20.60 8.26 46.80
C CYS A 389 20.58 6.80 46.31
N SER A 390 20.98 6.52 45.06
CA SER A 390 21.04 5.19 44.44
C SER A 390 19.71 4.42 44.27
N PHE A 391 18.63 4.86 44.91
CA PHE A 391 17.29 4.30 44.75
C PHE A 391 16.66 4.64 43.39
N ARG A 392 15.78 3.75 42.88
CA ARG A 392 15.12 3.86 41.58
C ARG A 392 13.91 4.78 41.62
N THR A 393 14.14 6.03 42.02
CA THR A 393 13.09 7.05 42.22
C THR A 393 13.28 8.29 41.36
N PHE A 394 14.25 8.26 40.43
CA PHE A 394 14.56 9.36 39.52
C PHE A 394 13.87 9.17 38.17
N GLY A 395 13.00 10.10 37.79
CA GLY A 395 12.21 10.04 36.55
C GLY A 395 11.83 11.42 36.04
N LEU A 396 11.19 11.47 34.87
CA LEU A 396 10.70 12.71 34.27
C LEU A 396 9.60 13.31 35.15
N ASP A 397 9.76 14.58 35.53
CA ASP A 397 8.79 15.34 36.32
C ASP A 397 7.92 16.21 35.41
N ARG A 398 8.55 17.08 34.61
CA ARG A 398 7.89 17.95 33.64
C ARG A 398 8.74 18.17 32.39
N THR A 399 8.11 18.69 31.35
CA THR A 399 8.74 19.07 30.10
C THR A 399 8.29 20.46 29.72
N ASP A 400 9.24 21.38 29.58
CA ASP A 400 9.01 22.77 29.22
C ASP A 400 9.41 22.97 27.75
N TYR A 401 8.51 23.54 26.95
CA TYR A 401 8.73 23.77 25.52
C TYR A 401 9.20 25.22 25.33
N ILE A 402 10.47 25.42 24.96
CA ILE A 402 11.03 26.75 24.70
C ILE A 402 10.60 27.23 23.31
N SER A 403 10.72 26.34 22.31
CA SER A 403 10.34 26.64 20.93
C SER A 403 9.77 25.40 20.24
N ALA A 404 8.73 25.61 19.43
CA ALA A 404 8.15 24.55 18.61
C ALA A 404 8.97 24.33 17.33
N ALA A 405 9.11 23.07 16.90
CA ALA A 405 9.74 22.74 15.63
C ALA A 405 8.87 23.21 14.46
N THR A 406 9.49 23.85 13.48
CA THR A 406 8.87 24.27 12.21
C THR A 406 9.38 23.40 11.06
N TYR A 407 8.93 23.66 9.83
CA TYR A 407 9.47 22.98 8.63
C TYR A 407 10.88 23.48 8.25
N SER A 408 11.32 24.58 8.84
CA SER A 408 12.57 25.27 8.51
C SER A 408 13.55 25.40 9.69
N SER A 409 13.13 25.02 10.89
CA SER A 409 13.95 25.13 12.10
C SER A 409 13.59 24.06 13.11
N ASP A 410 14.62 23.59 13.81
CA ASP A 410 14.44 22.72 14.96
C ASP A 410 13.72 23.45 16.10
N GLY A 411 12.98 22.69 16.91
CA GLY A 411 12.43 23.14 18.17
C GLY A 411 13.37 22.80 19.33
N LEU A 412 13.12 23.39 20.49
CA LEU A 412 13.86 23.12 21.71
C LEU A 412 12.88 22.87 22.86
N LYS A 413 13.10 21.78 23.59
CA LYS A 413 12.43 21.51 24.87
C LYS A 413 13.45 21.20 25.96
N VAL A 414 13.08 21.51 27.20
CA VAL A 414 13.84 21.17 28.40
C VAL A 414 13.04 20.14 29.19
N GLU A 415 13.65 18.99 29.45
CA GLU A 415 13.08 17.98 30.33
C GLU A 415 13.68 18.10 31.73
N HIS A 416 12.82 18.26 32.74
CA HIS A 416 13.20 18.33 34.14
C HIS A 416 12.97 16.96 34.78
N TYR A 417 14.02 16.38 35.34
CA TYR A 417 14.00 15.10 36.02
C TYR A 417 14.12 15.33 37.53
N LEU A 418 13.30 14.62 38.31
CA LEU A 418 13.26 14.73 39.77
C LEU A 418 13.34 13.34 40.42
N CYS A 419 14.14 13.25 41.48
CA CYS A 419 14.15 12.11 42.37
C CYS A 419 13.12 12.32 43.48
N LYS A 420 12.06 11.50 43.49
CA LYS A 420 10.97 11.63 44.47
C LYS A 420 11.37 11.28 45.92
N ASN A 421 12.51 10.59 46.12
CA ASN A 421 12.98 10.25 47.46
C ASN A 421 13.89 11.34 48.09
N CYS A 422 14.83 11.92 47.33
CA CYS A 422 15.82 12.87 47.85
C CYS A 422 15.75 14.28 47.25
N ASN A 423 14.74 14.55 46.42
CA ASN A 423 14.50 15.81 45.70
C ASN A 423 15.68 16.28 44.84
N TYR A 424 16.52 15.36 44.38
CA TYR A 424 17.58 15.66 43.43
C TYR A 424 16.99 15.95 42.05
N THR A 425 17.41 17.06 41.43
CA THR A 425 16.93 17.52 40.12
C THR A 425 18.04 17.54 39.09
N GLU A 426 17.72 17.17 37.85
CA GLU A 426 18.57 17.40 36.68
C GLU A 426 17.74 17.93 35.52
N GLU A 427 18.34 18.74 34.67
CA GLU A 427 17.69 19.29 33.48
C GLU A 427 18.43 18.82 32.24
N LYS A 428 17.67 18.51 31.19
CA LYS A 428 18.22 18.09 29.92
C LYS A 428 17.55 18.84 28.78
N GLU A 429 18.34 19.57 28.03
CA GLU A 429 17.91 20.20 26.79
C GLU A 429 17.86 19.15 25.67
N ILE A 430 16.75 19.12 24.93
CA ILE A 430 16.51 18.20 23.83
C ILE A 430 16.05 19.00 22.62
N ILE A 431 16.76 18.83 21.52
CA ILE A 431 16.43 19.40 20.22
C ILE A 431 15.31 18.55 19.60
N ILE A 432 14.22 19.20 19.23
CA ILE A 432 13.10 18.60 18.51
C ILE A 432 13.38 18.77 17.01
N PRO A 433 13.50 17.69 16.23
CA PRO A 433 13.81 17.82 14.82
C PRO A 433 12.69 18.57 14.08
N GLN A 434 13.08 19.36 13.07
CA GLN A 434 12.15 20.03 12.16
C GLN A 434 11.09 19.07 11.57
N LYS A 435 9.89 19.59 11.32
CA LYS A 435 8.77 18.81 10.75
C LYS A 435 9.11 18.36 9.33
N GLN A 436 8.69 17.15 8.98
CA GLN A 436 8.78 16.60 7.63
C GLN A 436 7.37 16.56 7.03
N GLU A 437 7.20 16.98 5.78
CA GLU A 437 5.93 16.84 5.07
C GLU A 437 5.72 15.37 4.68
N SER A 438 4.73 14.72 5.29
CA SER A 438 4.25 13.41 4.88
C SER A 438 3.05 13.60 3.95
N ASN A 439 3.21 13.30 2.65
CA ASN A 439 2.11 13.23 1.69
C ASN A 439 1.20 12.04 2.04
N SER A 440 0.20 12.29 2.88
CA SER A 440 -0.94 11.39 3.08
C SER A 440 -2.19 12.25 3.28
N SER A 441 -2.88 12.52 2.18
CA SER A 441 -4.14 13.26 2.16
C SER A 441 -5.31 12.32 2.43
N SER A 442 -5.93 12.50 3.59
CA SER A 442 -7.27 11.99 3.91
C SER A 442 -8.14 13.16 4.35
N SER A 443 -9.13 13.52 3.54
CA SER A 443 -10.25 14.40 3.91
C SER A 443 -11.18 14.55 2.70
N SER A 444 -12.34 13.87 2.68
CA SER A 444 -13.63 14.34 3.20
C SER A 444 -14.25 15.47 2.36
N SER A 445 -15.23 15.10 1.54
CA SER A 445 -15.98 15.97 0.65
C SER A 445 -17.11 16.72 1.37
N SER A 446 -17.34 17.97 0.96
CA SER A 446 -18.57 18.72 1.21
C SER A 446 -18.97 19.42 -0.07
N PHE A 447 -20.21 19.18 -0.47
CA PHE A 447 -20.82 19.52 -1.74
C PHE A 447 -21.62 20.81 -1.61
N SER A 448 -21.63 21.62 -2.67
CA SER A 448 -22.75 22.51 -2.97
C SER A 448 -22.86 22.70 -4.48
N SER A 449 -24.06 22.46 -4.98
CA SER A 449 -24.44 22.51 -6.38
C SER A 449 -25.19 23.81 -6.69
N SER A 450 -25.02 24.31 -7.90
CA SER A 450 -25.99 25.18 -8.55
C SER A 450 -25.90 25.00 -10.06
N SER A 451 -27.07 24.81 -10.67
CA SER A 451 -27.32 24.42 -12.04
C SER A 451 -27.58 25.61 -12.96
N SER A 452 -27.21 25.47 -14.24
CA SER A 452 -27.89 26.10 -15.37
C SER A 452 -27.64 25.28 -16.64
N SER A 453 -28.68 25.09 -17.44
CA SER A 453 -28.78 24.22 -18.61
C SER A 453 -28.84 25.00 -19.92
N SER A 454 -28.03 24.63 -20.91
CA SER A 454 -28.17 25.02 -22.32
C SER A 454 -27.49 23.98 -23.21
N SER A 455 -28.28 23.20 -23.97
CA SER A 455 -27.88 22.31 -25.08
C SER A 455 -26.40 21.84 -25.10
N SER A 456 -26.02 21.15 -24.03
CA SER A 456 -24.73 20.46 -23.83
C SER A 456 -24.98 18.96 -23.94
N PHE A 457 -23.93 18.14 -23.75
CA PHE A 457 -24.09 16.69 -23.61
C PHE A 457 -25.24 16.34 -22.66
N GLY A 458 -25.83 15.18 -22.87
CA GLY A 458 -27.20 14.86 -22.48
C GLY A 458 -27.53 14.90 -20.98
N GLY A 459 -26.62 15.30 -20.09
CA GLY A 459 -26.87 15.50 -18.66
C GLY A 459 -26.20 14.49 -17.73
N GLY A 460 -25.32 13.62 -18.24
CA GLY A 460 -24.72 12.53 -17.47
C GLY A 460 -23.79 13.01 -16.35
N SER A 461 -23.72 12.23 -15.28
CA SER A 461 -22.81 12.40 -14.14
C SER A 461 -21.76 11.30 -14.10
N SER A 462 -20.51 11.65 -13.79
CA SER A 462 -19.44 10.67 -13.61
C SER A 462 -19.57 9.99 -12.24
N GLY A 463 -19.29 8.68 -12.20
CA GLY A 463 -19.18 7.93 -10.94
C GLY A 463 -17.77 7.93 -10.33
N GLY A 464 -16.82 8.60 -10.99
CA GLY A 464 -15.38 8.50 -10.71
C GLY A 464 -14.73 7.23 -11.30
N GLY A 465 -15.51 6.38 -11.97
CA GLY A 465 -15.07 5.15 -12.61
C GLY A 465 -14.18 5.39 -13.84
N GLY A 466 -13.47 4.35 -14.26
CA GLY A 466 -12.50 4.35 -15.35
C GLY A 466 -11.05 4.25 -14.88
N ALA A 467 -10.11 4.37 -15.81
CA ALA A 467 -8.69 4.13 -15.53
C ALA A 467 -7.77 5.06 -16.31
N GLY A 468 -6.53 5.19 -15.82
CA GLY A 468 -5.48 5.94 -16.48
C GLY A 468 -4.35 5.05 -16.98
N VAL A 469 -3.77 5.39 -18.13
CA VAL A 469 -2.56 4.76 -18.69
C VAL A 469 -1.54 5.80 -19.09
N SER A 470 -0.26 5.44 -19.03
CA SER A 470 0.86 6.32 -19.43
C SER A 470 1.76 5.62 -20.44
N TRP A 471 2.34 6.38 -21.38
CA TRP A 471 3.13 5.82 -22.48
C TRP A 471 4.60 6.26 -22.54
#